data_AF-A0A6L8BGH0-F1
#
_entry.id   AF-A0A6L8BGH0-F1
#
_cell.length_a   1.000
_cell.length_b   1.000
_cell.length_c   1.000
_cell.angle_alpha   90.00
_cell.angle_beta   90.00
_cell.angle_gamma   90.00
#
_symmetry.space_group_name_H-M   'P 1'
#
loop_
_entity.id
_entity.type
_entity.pdbx_description
1 polymer ?
#
loop_
_entity_poly.entity_id
_entity_poly.type
_entity_poly.pdbx_seq_one_letter_code
_entity_poly.pdbx_strand_id
1 'polypeptide(L)' 'RGVEYYDMPVVRSVVSQAASDNYRLDSIIQAIVGSEPFQMNMKGGEQPDRIASDEPQLLPALATAAIARRESP' A
#
# COMPACT_ATOMS: atom_id res chain seq x y z
N ARG A 1 -4.06 -20.97 18.28
CA ARG A 1 -5.03 -21.24 17.20
C ARG A 1 -4.43 -22.35 16.35
N GLY A 2 -5.18 -23.43 16.10
CA GLY A 2 -4.73 -24.54 15.25
C GLY A 2 -5.04 -24.27 13.78
N VAL A 3 -4.64 -25.19 12.92
CA VAL A 3 -5.03 -25.21 11.51
C VAL A 3 -6.41 -25.88 11.42
N GLU A 4 -7.38 -25.19 10.84
CA GLU A 4 -8.73 -25.73 10.66
C GLU A 4 -8.82 -26.56 9.37
N TYR A 5 -9.85 -27.39 9.23
CA TYR A 5 -10.03 -28.21 8.02
C TYR A 5 -10.07 -27.38 6.73
N TYR A 6 -10.63 -26.17 6.81
CA TYR A 6 -10.75 -25.24 5.68
C TYR A 6 -9.40 -24.69 5.19
N ASP A 7 -8.35 -24.75 6.02
CA ASP A 7 -7.01 -24.27 5.66
C ASP A 7 -6.22 -25.32 4.86
N MET A 8 -6.64 -26.60 4.89
CA MET A 8 -5.89 -27.70 4.29
C MET A 8 -5.58 -27.52 2.79
N PRO A 9 -6.47 -27.00 1.93
CA PRO A 9 -6.15 -26.72 0.54
C PRO A 9 -5.01 -25.70 0.39
N VAL A 10 -5.02 -24.63 1.20
CA VAL A 10 -3.98 -23.59 1.19
C VAL A 10 -2.67 -24.14 1.71
N VAL A 11 -2.69 -24.86 2.85
CA VAL A 11 -1.51 -25.51 3.42
C VAL A 11 -0.89 -26.47 2.41
N ARG A 12 -1.69 -27.26 1.70
CA ARG A 12 -1.19 -28.19 0.67
C ARG A 12 -0.55 -27.45 -0.51
N SER A 13 -1.13 -26.33 -0.94
CA SER A 13 -0.54 -25.49 -1.99
C SER A 13 0.83 -24.94 -1.55
N VAL A 14 0.93 -24.40 -0.33
CA VAL A 14 2.19 -23.89 0.23
C VAL A 14 3.25 -24.98 0.29
N VAL A 15 2.90 -26.16 0.81
CA VAL A 15 3.83 -27.31 0.89
C VAL A 15 4.26 -27.76 -0.51
N SER A 16 3.33 -27.82 -1.47
CA SER A 16 3.64 -28.19 -2.86
C SER A 16 4.57 -27.20 -3.54
N GLN A 17 4.43 -25.90 -3.27
CA GLN A 17 5.33 -24.86 -3.80
C GLN A 17 6.71 -24.93 -3.16
N ALA A 18 6.78 -25.11 -1.83
CA ALA A 18 8.05 -25.22 -1.14
C ALA A 18 8.83 -26.50 -1.49
N ALA A 19 8.16 -27.53 -2.00
CA ALA A 19 8.79 -28.79 -2.37
C ALA A 19 9.83 -28.64 -3.50
N SER A 20 9.65 -27.72 -4.44
CA SER A 20 10.65 -27.46 -5.50
C SER A 20 11.98 -26.96 -4.94
N ASP A 21 11.92 -26.26 -3.81
CA ASP A 21 13.07 -25.66 -3.14
C ASP A 21 13.47 -26.43 -1.88
N ASN A 22 13.20 -27.75 -1.85
CA ASN A 22 13.57 -28.64 -0.73
C ASN A 22 13.05 -28.17 0.64
N TYR A 23 11.87 -27.54 0.66
CA TYR A 23 11.24 -27.02 1.88
C TYR A 23 12.12 -26.03 2.64
N ARG A 24 12.99 -25.28 1.96
CA ARG A 24 13.76 -24.22 2.61
C ARG A 24 12.82 -23.17 3.19
N LEU A 25 13.23 -22.62 4.34
CA LEU A 25 12.40 -21.70 5.12
C LEU A 25 11.98 -20.45 4.32
N ASP A 26 12.89 -19.89 3.54
CA ASP A 26 12.65 -18.76 2.63
C ASP A 26 11.55 -19.05 1.61
N SER A 27 11.51 -20.28 1.11
CA SER A 27 10.55 -20.73 0.09
C SER A 27 9.17 -20.95 0.69
N ILE A 28 9.11 -21.48 1.91
CA ILE A 28 7.86 -21.57 2.69
C ILE A 28 7.29 -20.18 2.97
N ILE A 29 8.14 -19.24 3.41
CA ILE A 29 7.71 -17.86 3.68
C ILE A 29 7.16 -17.21 2.41
N GLN A 30 7.86 -17.34 1.28
CA GLN A 30 7.41 -16.80 0.00
C GLN A 30 6.05 -17.38 -0.42
N ALA A 31 5.86 -18.69 -0.30
CA ALA A 31 4.59 -19.33 -0.64
C ALA A 31 3.43 -18.89 0.28
N ILE A 32 3.71 -18.59 1.56
CA ILE A 32 2.71 -18.04 2.49
C ILE A 32 2.37 -16.59 2.12
N VAL A 33 3.37 -15.73 1.94
CA VAL A 33 3.18 -14.32 1.60
C VAL A 33 2.46 -14.16 0.26
N GLY A 34 2.74 -15.06 -0.69
CA GLY A 34 2.06 -15.14 -1.99
C GLY A 34 0.65 -15.73 -1.95
N SER A 35 0.17 -16.23 -0.81
CA SER A 35 -1.16 -16.85 -0.73
C SER A 35 -2.29 -15.82 -0.61
N GLU A 36 -3.42 -16.12 -1.26
CA GLU A 36 -4.65 -15.32 -1.19
C GLU A 36 -5.07 -14.95 0.24
N PRO A 37 -5.18 -15.87 1.22
CA PRO A 37 -5.59 -15.50 2.56
C PRO A 37 -4.60 -14.55 3.24
N PHE A 38 -3.30 -14.62 2.93
CA PHE A 38 -2.34 -13.66 3.47
C PHE A 38 -2.57 -12.26 2.90
N GLN A 39 -2.73 -12.15 1.58
CA GLN A 39 -2.94 -10.88 0.88
C GLN A 39 -4.28 -10.22 1.25
N MET A 40 -5.36 -11.00 1.37
CA MET A 40 -6.68 -10.50 1.77
C MET A 40 -6.71 -9.98 3.21
N ASN A 41 -5.85 -10.51 4.08
CA ASN A 41 -5.73 -10.07 5.48
C ASN A 41 -4.74 -8.91 5.67
N MET A 42 -4.05 -8.45 4.61
CA MET A 42 -3.27 -7.23 4.68
C MET A 42 -4.23 -6.07 4.93
N LYS A 43 -3.99 -5.28 5.98
CA LYS A 43 -4.65 -3.98 6.17
C LYS A 43 -4.44 -3.22 4.85
N GLY A 44 -5.54 -2.96 4.14
CA GLY A 44 -5.53 -2.49 2.74
C GLY A 44 -4.37 -1.54 2.53
N GLY A 45 -3.43 -1.96 1.67
CA GLY A 45 -2.11 -1.36 1.55
C GLY A 45 -2.25 0.15 1.63
N GLU A 46 -1.52 0.76 2.57
CA GLU A 46 -1.46 2.20 2.80
C GLU A 46 -1.45 2.89 1.43
N GLN A 47 -2.63 3.35 0.99
CA GLN A 47 -2.76 4.02 -0.29
C GLN A 47 -1.99 5.33 -0.09
N PRO A 48 -0.86 5.57 -0.78
CA PRO A 48 0.01 6.72 -0.54
C PRO A 48 -0.61 8.04 -1.01
N ASP A 49 -1.93 8.13 -1.06
CA ASP A 49 -2.70 9.21 -1.66
C ASP A 49 -3.20 10.24 -0.63
N ARG A 50 -2.89 10.06 0.66
CA ARG A 50 -3.18 11.09 1.69
C ARG A 50 -2.08 12.15 1.84
N ILE A 51 -0.95 11.99 1.17
CA ILE A 51 0.14 12.97 1.17
C ILE A 51 -0.09 14.09 0.13
N ALA A 52 -1.02 13.90 -0.80
CA ALA A 52 -1.37 14.91 -1.82
C ALA A 52 -2.45 15.90 -1.37
N SER A 53 -3.13 15.65 -0.25
CA SER A 53 -4.06 16.61 0.37
C SER A 53 -3.38 17.67 1.25
N ASP A 54 -2.07 17.53 1.49
CA ASP A 54 -1.23 18.54 2.14
C ASP A 54 -0.50 19.32 1.03
N GLU A 55 -1.24 20.03 0.18
CA GLU A 55 -0.62 21.06 -0.64
C GLU A 55 0.02 22.10 0.31
N PRO A 56 1.32 22.36 0.25
CA PRO A 56 1.86 23.56 0.86
C PRO A 56 1.28 24.73 0.07
N GLN A 57 0.36 25.48 0.68
CA GLN A 57 -0.20 26.70 0.13
C GLN A 57 0.93 27.71 -0.12
N LEU A 58 1.55 27.62 -1.30
CA LEU A 58 2.41 28.66 -1.83
C LEU A 58 1.50 29.82 -2.24
N LEU A 59 1.40 30.79 -1.32
CA LEU A 59 1.16 32.24 -1.42
C LEU A 59 0.68 32.85 -2.77
N PRO A 60 -0.07 33.98 -2.70
CA PRO A 60 -1.26 34.27 -3.49
C PRO A 60 -0.99 34.77 -4.92
N ALA A 61 -1.74 34.24 -5.89
CA ALA A 61 -1.83 34.78 -7.25
C ALA A 61 -2.79 35.98 -7.38
N LEU A 62 -2.67 36.97 -6.48
CA LEU A 62 -3.44 38.23 -6.50
C LEU A 62 -2.54 39.47 -6.61
N ALA A 63 -1.42 39.36 -7.31
CA ALA A 63 -0.54 40.49 -7.63
C ALA A 63 -0.78 41.05 -9.06
N THR A 64 -2.03 41.03 -9.56
CA THR A 64 -2.38 41.57 -10.90
C THR A 64 -3.34 42.77 -10.86
N ALA A 65 -3.77 43.28 -9.70
CA ALA A 65 -4.72 44.40 -9.67
C ALA A 65 -4.49 45.40 -8.52
N ALA A 66 -3.37 46.14 -8.54
CA ALA A 66 -3.20 47.32 -7.67
C ALA A 66 -2.17 48.35 -8.17
N ILE A 67 -2.05 48.56 -9.49
CA ILE A 67 -1.32 49.71 -10.06
C ILE A 67 -2.35 50.59 -10.78
N ALA A 68 -3.19 51.30 -10.01
CA ALA A 68 -3.99 52.43 -10.52
C ALA A 68 -4.77 53.16 -9.40
N ARG A 69 -4.13 53.62 -8.31
CA ARG A 69 -4.73 54.70 -7.48
C ARG A 69 -3.77 55.40 -6.49
N ARG A 70 -2.97 56.34 -7.00
CA ARG A 70 -2.32 57.50 -6.33
C ARG A 70 -1.32 58.01 -7.38
N GLU A 71 -1.28 59.24 -7.88
CA GLU A 71 -1.74 60.57 -7.45
C GLU A 71 -2.02 61.38 -8.74
N SER A 72 -3.00 62.29 -8.80
CA SER A 72 -2.84 63.76 -8.64
C SER A 72 -3.95 64.42 -9.50
N PRO A 73 -4.33 65.70 -9.34
CA PRO A 73 -3.69 66.80 -8.59
C PRO A 73 -4.46 67.31 -7.37
#